data_AF-A0A9P1C8X3-F1
#
_entry.id   AF-A0A9P1C8X3-F1
#
_cell.length_a   1.000
_cell.length_b   1.000
_cell.length_c   1.000
_cell.angle_alpha   90.00
_cell.angle_beta   90.00
_cell.angle_gamma   90.00
#
_symmetry.space_group_name_H-M   'P 1'
#
loop_
_entity.id
_entity.type
_entity.pdbx_description
1 polymer ?
#
loop_
_entity_poly.entity_id
_entity_poly.type
_entity_poly.pdbx_seq_one_letter_code
_entity_poly.pdbx_strand_id
1 'polypeptide(L)' 'AAAPQPGVELQQLREEAAIRGPEWLLGAVAEMGRDHLREMSNAAGLPVRANSSSKWLPVSELREALLAYLAPEAEK' A
#
# COMPACT_ATOMS: atom_id res chain seq x y z
N ALA A 1 0.08 -21.84 -10.20
CA ALA A 1 -0.27 -20.76 -9.26
C ALA A 1 0.28 -19.46 -9.84
N ALA A 2 -0.59 -18.57 -10.35
CA ALA A 2 -0.15 -17.25 -10.75
C ALA A 2 0.18 -16.47 -9.48
N ALA A 3 1.36 -15.84 -9.41
CA ALA A 3 1.67 -14.93 -8.32
C ALA A 3 0.55 -13.87 -8.24
N PRO A 4 0.03 -13.55 -7.05
CA PRO A 4 -1.01 -12.54 -6.91
C PRO A 4 -0.48 -11.24 -7.50
N GLN A 5 -1.19 -10.72 -8.51
CA GLN A 5 -0.81 -9.44 -9.08
C GLN A 5 -1.01 -8.36 -8.01
N PRO A 6 -0.07 -7.43 -7.84
CA PRO A 6 -0.14 -6.42 -6.80
C PRO A 6 -1.45 -5.60 -6.87
N GLY A 7 -2.04 -5.45 -8.06
CA GLY A 7 -3.36 -4.82 -8.24
C GLY A 7 -4.53 -5.56 -7.57
N VAL A 8 -4.53 -6.89 -7.54
CA VAL A 8 -5.59 -7.69 -6.90
C VAL A 8 -5.42 -7.66 -5.38
N GLU A 9 -4.18 -7.69 -4.90
CA GLU A 9 -3.89 -7.63 -3.48
C GLU A 9 -4.27 -6.28 -2.86
N LEU A 10 -4.04 -5.17 -3.58
CA LEU A 10 -4.53 -3.84 -3.20
C LEU A 10 -6.05 -3.81 -3.03
N GLN A 11 -6.79 -4.44 -3.97
CA GLN A 11 -8.25 -4.47 -3.92
C GLN A 11 -8.74 -5.27 -2.71
N GLN A 12 -8.16 -6.45 -2.46
CA GLN A 12 -8.48 -7.26 -1.28
C GLN A 12 -8.12 -6.54 0.03
N LEU A 13 -6.98 -5.84 0.09
CA LEU A 13 -6.60 -5.05 1.26
C LEU A 13 -7.61 -3.95 1.54
N ARG A 14 -8.13 -3.29 0.50
CA ARG A 14 -9.16 -2.25 0.63
C ARG A 14 -10.49 -2.82 1.10
N GLU A 15 -10.90 -3.97 0.59
CA GLU A 15 -12.12 -4.67 1.03
C GLU A 15 -12.01 -5.15 2.48
N GLU A 16 -10.91 -5.81 2.85
CA GLU A 16 -10.66 -6.24 4.22
C GLU A 16 -10.51 -5.04 5.17
N ALA A 17 -9.91 -3.94 4.73
CA ALA A 17 -9.86 -2.70 5.50
C ALA A 17 -11.24 -2.07 5.70
N ALA A 18 -12.16 -2.20 4.74
CA ALA A 18 -13.54 -1.77 4.89
C ALA A 18 -14.32 -2.65 5.88
N ILE A 19 -14.00 -3.94 5.97
CA ILE A 19 -14.65 -4.91 6.87
C ILE A 19 -14.08 -4.83 8.29
N ARG A 20 -12.75 -4.83 8.42
CA ARG A 20 -12.02 -4.92 9.70
C ARG A 20 -11.58 -3.57 10.24
N GLY A 21 -11.56 -2.54 9.40
CA GLY A 21 -11.19 -1.18 9.75
C GLY A 21 -9.72 -0.81 9.45
N PRO A 22 -9.38 0.47 9.62
CA PRO A 22 -8.06 1.03 9.31
C PRO A 22 -6.94 0.52 10.23
N GLU A 23 -7.26 0.10 11.46
CA GLU A 23 -6.28 -0.49 12.39
C GLU A 23 -5.75 -1.83 11.88
N TRP A 24 -6.63 -2.64 11.29
CA TRP A 24 -6.23 -3.90 10.65
C TRP A 24 -5.36 -3.64 9.43
N LEU A 25 -5.73 -2.66 8.59
CA LEU A 25 -4.95 -2.25 7.43
C LEU A 25 -3.54 -1.79 7.84
N LEU A 26 -3.44 -0.98 8.90
CA LEU A 26 -2.18 -0.58 9.49
C LEU A 26 -1.33 -1.79 9.88
N GLY A 27 -1.90 -2.78 10.55
CA GLY A 27 -1.21 -4.02 10.93
C GLY A 27 -0.74 -4.85 9.72
N ALA A 28 -1.62 -5.05 8.73
CA ALA A 28 -1.32 -5.79 7.51
C ALA A 28 -0.18 -5.12 6.72
N VAL A 29 -0.21 -3.80 6.60
CA VAL A 29 0.84 -3.02 5.93
C VAL A 29 2.12 -2.94 6.77
N ALA A 30 2.05 -3.09 8.10
CA ALA A 30 3.22 -3.20 8.97
C ALA A 30 3.99 -4.51 8.77
N GLU A 31 3.24 -5.60 8.57
CA GLU A 31 3.77 -6.95 8.34
C GLU A 31 4.35 -7.10 6.93
N MET A 32 3.94 -6.25 5.98
CA MET A 32 4.50 -6.25 4.62
C MET A 32 5.97 -5.82 4.62
N GLY A 33 6.81 -6.66 3.99
CA GLY A 33 8.20 -6.34 3.76
C GLY A 33 8.38 -5.11 2.86
N ARG A 34 9.54 -4.45 2.99
CA ARG A 34 9.88 -3.25 2.21
C ARG A 34 9.76 -3.44 0.69
N ASP A 35 10.16 -4.61 0.20
CA ASP A 35 10.12 -4.93 -1.24
C ASP A 35 8.68 -5.04 -1.74
N HIS A 36 7.84 -5.69 -0.94
CA HIS A 36 6.42 -5.88 -1.20
C HIS A 36 5.66 -4.55 -1.19
N LEU A 37 5.92 -3.69 -0.20
CA LEU A 37 5.39 -2.33 -0.15
C LEU A 37 5.72 -1.52 -1.41
N ARG A 38 6.96 -1.64 -1.90
CA ARG A 38 7.34 -0.95 -3.15
C ARG A 38 6.62 -1.49 -4.36
N GLU A 39 6.47 -2.80 -4.46
CA GLU A 39 5.77 -3.41 -5.59
C GLU A 39 4.30 -2.98 -5.61
N MET A 40 3.64 -3.00 -4.45
CA MET A 40 2.28 -2.51 -4.28
C MET A 40 2.13 -1.02 -4.61
N SER A 41 2.99 -0.17 -4.04
CA SER A 41 2.93 1.27 -4.34
C SER A 41 3.19 1.54 -5.83
N ASN A 42 4.12 0.81 -6.46
CA ASN A 42 4.38 0.93 -7.89
C ASN A 42 3.18 0.48 -8.73
N ALA A 43 2.50 -0.59 -8.33
CA ALA A 43 1.30 -1.08 -9.00
C ALA A 43 0.08 -0.17 -8.80
N ALA A 44 -0.03 0.47 -7.64
CA ALA A 44 -1.03 1.51 -7.36
C ALA A 44 -0.76 2.82 -8.13
N GLY A 45 0.37 2.92 -8.84
CA GLY A 45 0.80 4.16 -9.51
C GLY A 45 1.27 5.24 -8.53
N LEU A 46 1.54 4.88 -7.28
CA LEU A 46 2.04 5.80 -6.27
C LEU A 46 3.52 6.12 -6.51
N PRO A 47 3.96 7.33 -6.13
CA PRO A 47 5.37 7.65 -6.18
C PRO A 47 6.13 6.68 -5.27
N VAL A 48 7.08 5.93 -5.84
CA VAL A 48 7.98 5.03 -5.09
C VAL A 48 9.42 5.54 -5.04
N ARG A 49 9.70 6.60 -5.80
CA ARG A 49 11.00 7.27 -5.91
C ARG A 49 10.83 8.75 -5.62
N ALA A 50 11.78 9.32 -4.89
CA ALA A 50 11.79 10.75 -4.64
C ALA A 50 12.05 11.48 -5.97
N ASN A 51 11.23 12.48 -6.29
CA ASN A 51 11.24 13.19 -7.58
C ASN A 51 12.60 13.86 -7.91
N SER A 52 13.50 14.00 -6.93
CA SER A 52 14.80 14.69 -7.05
C SER A 52 16.02 13.77 -6.85
N SER A 53 15.83 12.47 -6.66
CA SER A 53 16.94 11.53 -6.52
C SER A 53 16.49 10.14 -6.94
N SER A 54 17.35 9.38 -7.62
CA SER A 54 17.15 7.94 -7.85
C SER A 54 17.07 7.11 -6.55
N LYS A 55 17.02 7.76 -5.39
CA LYS A 55 16.68 7.18 -4.10
C LYS A 55 15.19 6.87 -4.05
N TRP A 56 14.94 5.61 -3.76
CA TRP A 56 13.66 5.12 -3.31
C TRP A 56 13.15 5.90 -2.11
N LEU A 57 11.83 6.04 -2.02
CA LEU A 57 11.20 6.63 -0.85
C LEU A 57 11.45 5.79 0.41
N PRO A 58 11.46 6.43 1.59
CA PRO A 58 11.44 5.74 2.87
C PRO A 58 10.27 4.76 2.92
N VAL A 59 10.44 3.65 3.63
CA VAL A 59 9.36 2.67 3.84
C VAL A 59 8.15 3.32 4.50
N SER A 60 8.39 4.25 5.43
CA SER A 60 7.35 5.03 6.10
C SER A 60 6.51 5.84 5.11
N GLU A 61 7.15 6.59 4.20
CA GLU A 61 6.46 7.37 3.16
C GLU A 61 5.68 6.48 2.17
N LEU A 62 6.29 5.38 1.73
CA LEU A 62 5.62 4.39 0.88
C LEU A 62 4.39 3.81 1.57
N ARG A 63 4.53 3.47 2.85
CA ARG A 63 3.46 2.96 3.68
C ARG A 63 2.36 3.98 3.89
N GLU A 64 2.69 5.23 4.17
CA GLU A 64 1.70 6.30 4.33
C GLU A 64 0.97 6.60 3.02
N ALA A 65 1.68 6.65 1.89
CA ALA A 65 1.05 6.80 0.57
C ALA A 65 0.13 5.63 0.23
N LEU A 66 0.58 4.40 0.51
CA LEU A 66 -0.20 3.19 0.30
C LEU A 66 -1.42 3.15 1.22
N LEU A 67 -1.26 3.51 2.49
CA LEU A 67 -2.34 3.62 3.47
C LEU A 67 -3.33 4.69 3.05
N ALA A 68 -2.89 5.85 2.55
CA ALA A 68 -3.79 6.89 2.04
C ALA A 68 -4.58 6.43 0.81
N TYR A 69 -3.97 5.61 -0.05
CA TYR A 69 -4.64 5.01 -1.21
C TYR A 69 -5.63 3.90 -0.85
N LEU A 70 -5.26 3.07 0.13
CA LEU A 70 -6.05 1.93 0.60
C LEU A 70 -7.06 2.30 1.67
N ALA A 71 -6.85 3.42 2.37
CA ALA A 71 -7.79 3.95 3.32
C ALA A 71 -9.13 4.07 2.59
N PRO A 72 -10.19 3.42 3.09
CA PRO A 72 -11.51 3.76 2.62
C PRO A 72 -11.62 5.26 2.85
N GLU A 73 -11.77 6.02 1.76
CA GLU A 73 -12.06 7.44 1.81
C GLU A 73 -13.27 7.56 2.73
N ALA A 74 -13.01 7.84 4.00
CA ALA A 74 -14.02 7.94 5.04
C ALA A 74 -14.69 9.31 4.88
N GLU A 75 -15.04 9.66 3.65
CA GLU A 75 -15.99 10.71 3.36
C GLU A 75 -17.38 10.06 3.39
N LYS A 76 -17.89 10.03 4.63
CA LYS A 76 -19.22 10.49 5.02
C LYS A 76 -20.45 9.87 4.34
#